data_AF-A0A1V8UX74-F1
#
_entry.id   AF-A0A1V8UX74-F1
#
_cell.length_a   1.000
_cell.length_b   1.000
_cell.length_c   1.000
_cell.angle_alpha   90.00
_cell.angle_beta   90.00
_cell.angle_gamma   90.00
#
_symmetry.space_group_name_H-M   'P 1'
#
loop_
_entity.id
_entity.type
_entity.pdbx_description
1 polymer ?
#
loop_
_entity_poly.entity_id
_entity_poly.type
_entity_poly.pdbx_seq_one_letter_code
_entity_poly.pdbx_strand_id
1 'polypeptide(L)'
;MDDWQDTAFSNRHVHNRIGKQGRGKGGKANGAFNVQRALGTYEVKCAAAGKVLRSAASDSQGLGSLEIYTLNELGNALIGELIMPGVLNGTVLMAGSRKTMKIAIEHLRPEESESEESEESEVDEVATHEETIDSPKVRDDDDEVSDAGPDDDDDDNDEESTPHDQVDEFEKNSFRTPKFWLKWQGQVTAQAGDDGVTDGLVTDSGYLVFSGNTCERFNGTLSCSTLDWHNVKITGFKMRSKPARDFAVQWTHDAET
;
A
#
# COMPACT_ATOMS: atom_id res chain seq x y z
N MET A 1 0.01 -25.43 -70.78
CA MET A 1 0.04 -26.82 -70.29
C MET A 1 1.39 -27.00 -69.63
N ASP A 2 1.53 -26.93 -68.31
CA ASP A 2 0.52 -26.94 -67.26
C ASP A 2 1.21 -26.47 -65.97
N ASP A 3 1.13 -25.15 -65.71
CA ASP A 3 1.75 -24.41 -64.58
C ASP A 3 1.06 -24.69 -63.23
N TRP A 4 0.66 -25.94 -62.99
CA TRP A 4 0.05 -26.35 -61.72
C TRP A 4 1.10 -26.76 -60.68
N GLN A 5 2.35 -27.06 -61.07
CA GLN A 5 3.42 -27.40 -60.12
C GLN A 5 4.04 -26.17 -59.44
N ASP A 6 4.27 -25.08 -60.17
CA ASP A 6 4.85 -23.85 -59.59
C ASP A 6 3.86 -23.05 -58.73
N THR A 7 2.55 -23.24 -58.92
CA THR A 7 1.51 -22.63 -58.07
C THR A 7 1.31 -23.39 -56.75
N ALA A 8 1.72 -24.66 -56.67
CA ALA A 8 1.53 -25.50 -55.48
C ALA A 8 2.52 -25.21 -54.34
N PHE A 9 3.69 -24.63 -54.65
CA PHE A 9 4.73 -24.34 -53.65
C PHE A 9 4.83 -22.85 -53.27
N SER A 10 4.17 -21.93 -53.98
CA SER A 10 4.29 -20.49 -53.72
C SER A 10 3.26 -19.91 -52.75
N ASN A 11 2.30 -20.70 -52.25
CA ASN A 11 1.18 -20.17 -51.46
C ASN A 11 0.98 -20.86 -50.12
N ARG A 12 2.08 -21.00 -49.35
CA ARG A 12 1.98 -21.17 -47.90
C ARG A 12 2.35 -19.86 -47.21
N HIS A 13 1.34 -18.99 -47.11
CA HIS A 13 1.29 -17.93 -46.11
C HIS A 13 1.39 -18.61 -44.72
N VAL A 14 2.60 -18.76 -44.21
CA VAL A 14 2.87 -19.23 -42.85
C VAL A 14 2.60 -18.08 -41.88
N HIS A 15 1.32 -17.82 -41.60
CA HIS A 15 0.91 -17.15 -40.36
C HIS A 15 1.19 -18.09 -39.18
N ASN A 16 2.41 -17.97 -38.64
CA ASN A 16 2.75 -18.02 -37.22
C ASN A 16 4.27 -18.14 -37.09
N ARG A 17 4.98 -17.06 -37.45
CA ARG A 17 6.27 -16.80 -36.79
C ARG A 17 5.95 -16.21 -35.42
N ILE A 18 5.85 -17.08 -34.42
CA ILE A 18 6.38 -16.78 -33.09
C ILE A 18 7.89 -16.58 -33.29
N GLY A 19 8.24 -15.38 -33.70
CA GLY A 19 9.59 -14.88 -33.69
C GLY A 19 10.00 -14.69 -32.24
N LYS A 20 10.59 -15.73 -31.64
CA LYS A 20 11.61 -15.55 -30.61
C LYS A 20 12.76 -14.77 -31.24
N GLN A 21 12.62 -13.46 -31.38
CA GLN A 21 13.72 -12.52 -31.54
C GLN A 21 13.17 -11.10 -31.44
N GLY A 22 13.68 -10.39 -30.45
CA GLY A 22 13.36 -9.01 -30.21
C GLY A 22 13.26 -8.72 -28.73
N ARG A 23 14.37 -8.92 -28.00
CA ARG A 23 14.66 -8.09 -26.82
C ARG A 23 14.51 -6.65 -27.29
N GLY A 24 13.33 -6.10 -27.11
CA GLY A 24 13.03 -4.69 -27.30
C GLY A 24 13.95 -3.93 -26.37
N LYS A 25 15.04 -3.43 -26.95
CA LYS A 25 15.88 -2.40 -26.37
C LYS A 25 15.04 -1.11 -26.40
N GLY A 26 14.04 -1.05 -25.51
CA GLY A 26 12.99 -0.05 -25.53
C GLY A 26 12.14 -0.16 -24.27
N GLY A 27 12.50 0.65 -23.26
CA GLY A 27 11.64 0.93 -22.11
C GLY A 27 12.04 0.25 -20.80
N LYS A 28 13.14 0.70 -20.18
CA LYS A 28 13.39 0.50 -18.72
C LYS A 28 12.25 1.01 -17.82
N ALA A 29 11.24 1.69 -18.38
CA ALA A 29 10.15 2.34 -17.68
C ALA A 29 8.92 1.47 -17.38
N ASN A 30 8.75 0.29 -18.01
CA ASN A 30 7.55 -0.54 -17.87
C ASN A 30 7.77 -1.89 -17.19
N GLY A 31 8.81 -1.99 -16.34
CA GLY A 31 8.97 -3.14 -15.44
C GLY A 31 7.82 -3.26 -14.43
N ALA A 32 7.77 -4.38 -13.70
CA ALA A 32 6.87 -4.54 -12.56
C ALA A 32 6.97 -3.33 -11.62
N PHE A 33 5.86 -3.02 -10.97
CA PHE A 33 5.83 -1.91 -10.03
C PHE A 33 6.76 -2.22 -8.86
N ASN A 34 7.58 -1.24 -8.48
CA ASN A 34 8.48 -1.34 -7.33
C ASN A 34 8.21 -0.11 -6.45
N VAL A 35 7.84 -0.36 -5.19
CA VAL A 35 7.48 0.66 -4.21
C VAL A 35 8.56 1.70 -3.98
N GLN A 36 9.84 1.30 -4.06
CA GLN A 36 10.99 2.18 -3.88
C GLN A 36 11.05 3.28 -4.93
N ARG A 37 10.40 3.08 -6.10
CA ARG A 37 10.29 4.10 -7.14
C ARG A 37 9.40 5.27 -6.73
N ALA A 38 8.50 5.07 -5.77
CA ALA A 38 7.68 6.14 -5.22
C ALA A 38 8.49 7.09 -4.34
N LEU A 39 9.63 6.67 -3.77
CA LEU A 39 10.44 7.50 -2.87
C LEU A 39 11.04 8.72 -3.55
N GLY A 40 11.01 9.87 -2.88
CA GLY A 40 11.53 11.13 -3.41
C GLY A 40 10.66 12.33 -3.12
N THR A 41 11.05 13.46 -3.69
CA THR A 41 10.34 14.74 -3.56
C THR A 41 9.54 15.03 -4.81
N TYR A 42 8.28 15.39 -4.62
CA TYR A 42 7.32 15.76 -5.65
C TYR A 42 6.90 17.21 -5.47
N GLU A 43 6.82 17.96 -6.56
CA GLU A 43 6.08 19.22 -6.56
C GLU A 43 4.59 18.89 -6.77
N VAL A 44 3.74 19.47 -5.93
CA VAL A 44 2.30 19.24 -5.88
C VAL A 44 1.56 20.51 -6.27
N LYS A 45 0.59 20.37 -7.17
CA LYS A 45 -0.32 21.45 -7.55
C LYS A 45 -1.69 21.18 -6.96
N CYS A 46 -2.21 22.16 -6.22
CA CYS A 46 -3.54 22.17 -5.63
C CYS A 46 -4.19 23.53 -5.89
N ALA A 47 -5.14 23.58 -6.82
CA ALA A 47 -5.82 24.83 -7.16
C ALA A 47 -6.64 25.40 -5.98
N ALA A 48 -7.12 24.53 -5.09
CA ALA A 48 -7.83 24.93 -3.87
C ALA A 48 -6.89 25.65 -2.88
N ALA A 49 -5.66 25.15 -2.69
CA ALA A 49 -4.63 25.83 -1.91
C ALA A 49 -4.36 27.24 -2.45
N GLY A 50 -4.25 27.38 -3.77
CA GLY A 50 -4.08 28.69 -4.40
C GLY A 50 -5.28 29.64 -4.25
N LYS A 51 -6.48 29.16 -3.91
CA LYS A 51 -7.62 30.03 -3.58
C LYS A 51 -7.55 30.52 -2.13
N VAL A 52 -7.08 29.67 -1.22
CA VAL A 52 -6.84 30.03 0.19
C VAL A 52 -5.74 31.10 0.29
N LEU A 53 -4.63 30.89 -0.43
CA LEU A 53 -3.51 31.83 -0.49
C LEU A 53 -3.81 33.12 -1.26
N ARG A 54 -4.87 33.21 -2.08
CA ARG A 54 -5.14 34.42 -2.88
C ARG A 54 -5.46 35.67 -2.06
N SER A 55 -5.65 35.52 -0.75
CA SER A 55 -5.65 36.61 0.22
C SER A 55 -4.24 37.21 0.47
N ALA A 56 -3.18 36.45 0.21
CA ALA A 56 -1.78 36.80 0.39
C ALA A 56 -1.01 36.79 -0.97
N ALA A 57 -0.41 37.91 -1.33
CA ALA A 57 0.18 38.17 -2.65
C ALA A 57 1.49 37.40 -2.94
N SER A 58 1.46 36.08 -3.14
CA SER A 58 2.64 35.30 -3.57
C SER A 58 2.45 34.62 -4.94
N ASP A 59 3.53 34.50 -5.70
CA ASP A 59 3.59 33.90 -7.06
C ASP A 59 3.57 32.35 -7.05
N SER A 60 3.69 31.72 -5.88
CA SER A 60 3.69 30.26 -5.71
C SER A 60 2.30 29.67 -5.47
N GLN A 61 1.24 30.34 -5.95
CA GLN A 61 -0.15 30.02 -5.62
C GLN A 61 -0.50 28.56 -5.91
N GLY A 62 -0.80 27.82 -4.84
CA GLY A 62 -1.24 26.43 -4.94
C GLY A 62 -0.15 25.43 -5.32
N LEU A 63 1.12 25.81 -5.24
CA LEU A 63 2.24 24.88 -5.28
C LEU A 63 2.61 24.44 -3.87
N GLY A 64 2.90 23.16 -3.71
CA GLY A 64 3.41 22.55 -2.50
C GLY A 64 4.40 21.44 -2.82
N SER A 65 4.85 20.71 -1.80
CA SER A 65 5.74 19.58 -1.93
C SER A 65 5.22 18.38 -1.16
N LEU A 66 5.36 17.19 -1.74
CA LEU A 66 5.19 15.91 -1.07
C LEU A 66 6.55 15.22 -1.08
N GLU A 67 7.10 14.90 0.08
CA GLU A 67 8.27 14.04 0.19
C GLU A 67 7.85 12.66 0.70
N ILE A 68 8.25 11.61 0.00
CA ILE A 68 8.00 10.22 0.39
C ILE A 68 9.34 9.64 0.86
N TYR A 69 9.42 9.33 2.14
CA TYR A 69 10.67 9.02 2.84
C TYR A 69 11.01 7.54 2.80
N THR A 70 10.10 6.69 3.24
CA THR A 70 10.34 5.26 3.45
C THR A 70 9.01 4.50 3.58
N LEU A 71 9.08 3.19 3.81
CA LEU A 71 7.97 2.39 4.31
C LEU A 71 7.92 2.45 5.85
N ASN A 72 6.76 2.21 6.43
CA ASN A 72 6.65 1.92 7.85
C ASN A 72 7.37 0.59 8.21
N GLU A 73 7.51 0.32 9.50
CA GLU A 73 8.18 -0.88 10.02
C GLU A 73 7.55 -2.18 9.51
N LEU A 74 6.24 -2.18 9.27
CA LEU A 74 5.50 -3.30 8.70
C LEU A 74 5.70 -3.49 7.19
N GLY A 75 6.37 -2.56 6.50
CA GLY A 75 6.57 -2.61 5.05
C GLY A 75 5.31 -2.38 4.20
N ASN A 76 4.17 -2.09 4.82
CA ASN A 76 2.85 -2.12 4.17
C ASN A 76 2.28 -0.73 3.84
N ALA A 77 2.92 0.35 4.31
CA ALA A 77 2.53 1.73 4.03
C ALA A 77 3.74 2.63 3.80
N LEU A 78 3.62 3.55 2.84
CA LEU A 78 4.58 4.62 2.58
C LEU A 78 4.36 5.78 3.56
N ILE A 79 5.46 6.27 4.13
CA ILE A 79 5.51 7.42 5.02
C ILE A 79 6.10 8.62 4.26
N GLY A 80 5.51 9.79 4.48
CA GLY A 80 5.96 11.03 3.86
C GLY A 80 5.51 12.28 4.61
N GLU A 81 5.75 13.43 4.00
CA GLU A 81 5.32 14.74 4.48
C GLU A 81 4.75 15.55 3.31
N LEU A 82 3.61 16.17 3.53
CA LEU A 82 2.97 17.10 2.60
C LEU A 82 3.05 18.51 3.18
N ILE A 83 3.63 19.43 2.41
CA ILE A 83 3.75 20.84 2.74
C ILE A 83 3.09 21.64 1.62
N MET A 84 2.04 22.39 1.95
CA MET A 84 1.49 23.45 1.12
C MET A 84 1.71 24.77 1.85
N PRO A 85 2.77 25.54 1.51
CA PRO A 85 3.18 26.71 2.25
C PRO A 85 2.02 27.69 2.48
N GLY A 86 1.83 28.11 3.75
CA GLY A 86 0.75 29.01 4.16
C GLY A 86 -0.65 28.42 4.11
N VAL A 87 -0.78 27.10 3.89
CA VAL A 87 -2.07 26.40 3.89
C VAL A 87 -2.07 25.24 4.89
N LEU A 88 -1.17 24.27 4.73
CA LEU A 88 -1.04 23.14 5.65
C LEU A 88 0.34 22.50 5.57
N ASN A 89 0.72 21.80 6.63
CA ASN A 89 1.90 20.96 6.71
C ASN A 89 1.57 19.74 7.57
N GLY A 90 1.92 18.54 7.11
CA GLY A 90 1.59 17.34 7.86
C GLY A 90 2.28 16.09 7.34
N THR A 91 2.32 15.09 8.21
CA THR A 91 2.77 13.74 7.91
C THR A 91 1.72 13.04 7.06
N VAL A 92 2.17 12.23 6.11
CA VAL A 92 1.34 11.47 5.19
C VAL A 92 1.64 9.98 5.34
N LEU A 93 0.57 9.20 5.40
CA LEU A 93 0.59 7.75 5.30
C LEU A 93 -0.15 7.31 4.03
N MET A 94 0.45 6.40 3.27
CA MET A 94 -0.09 5.93 1.99
C MET A 94 -0.05 4.41 1.89
N ALA A 95 -1.21 3.78 1.67
CA ALA A 95 -1.32 2.33 1.61
C ALA A 95 -2.08 1.86 0.37
N GLY A 96 -1.76 0.67 -0.14
CA GLY A 96 -2.38 0.11 -1.35
C GLY A 96 -3.87 -0.21 -1.19
N SER A 97 -4.36 -0.34 0.05
CA SER A 97 -5.76 -0.63 0.36
C SER A 97 -6.22 0.11 1.62
N ARG A 98 -7.54 0.24 1.80
CA ARG A 98 -8.11 0.78 3.04
C ARG A 98 -7.89 -0.14 4.25
N LYS A 99 -7.82 -1.46 4.02
CA LYS A 99 -7.55 -2.43 5.08
C LYS A 99 -6.12 -2.24 5.60
N THR A 100 -5.16 -2.20 4.69
CA THR A 100 -3.74 -1.95 5.00
C THR A 100 -3.54 -0.58 5.67
N MET A 101 -4.27 0.45 5.24
CA MET A 101 -4.23 1.77 5.89
C MET A 101 -4.64 1.70 7.37
N LYS A 102 -5.68 0.94 7.71
CA LYS A 102 -6.13 0.80 9.12
C LYS A 102 -5.04 0.14 9.97
N ILE A 103 -4.50 -0.98 9.48
CA ILE A 103 -3.41 -1.72 10.14
C ILE A 103 -2.20 -0.81 10.35
N ALA A 104 -1.82 -0.04 9.33
CA ALA A 104 -0.66 0.86 9.41
C ALA A 104 -0.87 2.03 10.39
N ILE A 105 -2.11 2.54 10.54
CA ILE A 105 -2.43 3.58 11.53
C ILE A 105 -2.42 3.01 12.94
N GLU A 106 -3.00 1.82 13.14
CA GLU A 106 -3.02 1.14 14.44
C GLU A 106 -1.60 0.89 14.95
N HIS A 107 -0.69 0.40 14.11
CA HIS A 107 0.72 0.19 14.46
C HIS A 107 1.50 1.46 14.80
N LEU A 108 1.12 2.61 14.24
CA LEU A 108 1.80 3.89 14.50
C LEU A 108 1.24 4.65 15.70
N ARG A 109 0.18 4.11 16.34
CA ARG A 109 -0.34 4.67 17.58
C ARG A 109 0.58 4.24 18.72
N PRO A 110 0.86 5.14 19.67
CA PRO A 110 1.51 4.73 20.90
C PRO A 110 0.57 3.74 21.62
N GLU A 111 1.10 2.57 21.97
CA GLU A 111 0.47 1.68 22.95
C GLU A 111 0.25 2.51 24.21
N GLU A 112 -1.00 2.91 24.48
CA GLU A 112 -1.36 3.39 25.81
C GLU A 112 -1.07 2.21 26.74
N SER A 113 -0.08 2.36 27.62
CA SER A 113 0.35 1.32 28.56
C SER A 113 -0.87 0.65 29.16
N GLU A 114 -1.13 -0.60 28.74
CA GLU A 114 -2.20 -1.42 29.29
C GLU A 114 -1.99 -1.51 30.79
N SER A 115 -2.84 -0.83 31.54
CA SER A 115 -3.03 -1.11 32.96
C SER A 115 -3.52 -2.54 33.07
N GLU A 116 -2.72 -3.37 33.73
CA GLU A 116 -3.03 -4.74 34.15
C GLU A 116 -4.47 -4.88 34.65
N GLU A 117 -5.34 -5.53 33.88
CA GLU A 117 -6.49 -6.27 34.41
C GLU A 117 -6.46 -7.69 33.85
N SER A 118 -5.60 -8.48 34.50
CA SER A 118 -5.84 -9.81 35.06
C SER A 118 -7.06 -10.59 34.55
N GLU A 119 -6.74 -11.76 33.98
CA GLU A 119 -7.45 -13.05 34.01
C GLU A 119 -8.90 -13.08 34.55
N GLU A 120 -9.82 -13.70 33.79
CA GLU A 120 -10.52 -14.88 34.30
C GLU A 120 -11.15 -15.71 33.16
N SER A 121 -10.78 -16.98 33.17
CA SER A 121 -11.28 -18.10 32.39
C SER A 121 -12.66 -18.54 32.84
N GLU A 122 -13.58 -18.83 31.92
CA GLU A 122 -14.69 -19.75 32.16
C GLU A 122 -14.87 -20.72 30.97
N VAL A 123 -14.36 -21.94 31.17
CA VAL A 123 -14.69 -23.14 30.42
C VAL A 123 -15.97 -23.72 31.04
N ASP A 124 -17.04 -23.84 30.24
CA ASP A 124 -18.32 -24.40 30.69
C ASP A 124 -18.29 -25.93 30.59
N GLU A 125 -18.47 -26.59 31.74
CA GLU A 125 -18.58 -28.03 31.93
C GLU A 125 -20.03 -28.49 31.71
N VAL A 126 -20.23 -29.60 30.99
CA VAL A 126 -21.31 -30.53 31.37
C VAL A 126 -20.89 -31.97 31.14
N ALA A 127 -20.58 -32.65 32.25
CA ALA A 127 -20.42 -34.09 32.34
C ALA A 127 -21.77 -34.77 32.62
N THR A 128 -22.03 -35.94 32.02
CA THR A 128 -22.86 -37.00 32.63
C THR A 128 -22.61 -38.38 32.00
N HIS A 129 -21.69 -39.10 32.64
CA HIS A 129 -21.73 -40.50 33.11
C HIS A 129 -22.41 -41.65 32.31
N GLU A 130 -21.56 -42.66 32.03
CA GLU A 130 -21.68 -44.13 32.21
C GLU A 130 -22.49 -45.08 31.30
N GLU A 131 -21.70 -46.06 30.81
CA GLU A 131 -21.91 -47.51 30.61
C GLU A 131 -23.24 -48.06 30.06
N THR A 132 -23.16 -48.89 29.01
CA THR A 132 -23.41 -50.35 29.09
C THR A 132 -22.92 -51.09 27.82
N ILE A 133 -22.18 -52.17 28.10
CA ILE A 133 -21.70 -53.35 27.36
C ILE A 133 -22.71 -53.97 26.34
N ASP A 134 -22.25 -54.46 25.17
CA ASP A 134 -22.17 -55.90 24.78
C ASP A 134 -22.10 -56.19 23.24
N SER A 135 -20.90 -56.62 22.77
CA SER A 135 -20.66 -57.86 21.97
C SER A 135 -21.03 -57.96 20.44
N PRO A 136 -20.50 -58.96 19.67
CA PRO A 136 -19.38 -58.77 18.74
C PRO A 136 -19.61 -59.42 17.33
N LYS A 137 -18.65 -59.34 16.38
CA LYS A 137 -18.19 -60.45 15.50
C LYS A 137 -17.19 -60.04 14.39
N VAL A 138 -15.92 -60.38 14.66
CA VAL A 138 -14.89 -61.03 13.81
C VAL A 138 -15.17 -61.34 12.32
N ARG A 139 -14.19 -60.99 11.46
CA ARG A 139 -13.29 -61.87 10.65
C ARG A 139 -12.52 -61.01 9.62
N ASP A 140 -11.21 -60.80 9.70
CA ASP A 140 -10.03 -61.67 9.43
C ASP A 140 -9.58 -61.72 7.95
N ASP A 141 -8.26 -61.50 7.78
CA ASP A 141 -7.34 -61.86 6.68
C ASP A 141 -7.49 -61.23 5.27
N ASP A 142 -6.45 -60.84 4.51
CA ASP A 142 -4.99 -60.98 4.67
C ASP A 142 -4.21 -60.06 3.67
N ASP A 143 -2.99 -59.68 4.08
CA ASP A 143 -1.71 -59.47 3.36
C ASP A 143 -1.57 -58.84 1.94
N GLU A 144 -0.83 -57.72 1.84
CA GLU A 144 0.62 -57.67 1.51
C GLU A 144 1.15 -56.28 1.04
N VAL A 145 2.28 -55.89 1.65
CA VAL A 145 3.45 -55.10 1.17
C VAL A 145 3.42 -53.57 0.91
N SER A 146 3.99 -52.86 1.90
CA SER A 146 5.09 -51.88 1.84
C SER A 146 5.28 -50.95 0.63
N ASP A 147 5.20 -49.63 0.87
CA ASP A 147 6.33 -48.74 0.54
C ASP A 147 6.44 -47.62 1.58
N ALA A 148 7.68 -47.33 1.94
CA ALA A 148 8.07 -46.49 3.06
C ALA A 148 8.42 -45.09 2.58
N GLY A 149 7.89 -44.07 3.27
CA GLY A 149 8.40 -42.71 3.23
C GLY A 149 7.90 -41.97 4.49
N PRO A 150 8.78 -41.58 5.42
CA PRO A 150 8.38 -40.82 6.59
C PRO A 150 8.19 -39.35 6.19
N ASP A 151 6.95 -38.88 6.21
CA ASP A 151 6.62 -37.46 6.32
C ASP A 151 6.61 -37.13 7.81
N ASP A 152 7.70 -36.58 8.32
CA ASP A 152 7.79 -35.78 9.55
C ASP A 152 9.21 -35.19 9.62
N ASP A 153 9.34 -33.94 9.17
CA ASP A 153 10.32 -33.00 9.71
C ASP A 153 9.58 -31.66 9.81
N ASP A 154 8.93 -31.48 10.97
CA ASP A 154 8.69 -30.18 11.59
C ASP A 154 10.04 -29.45 11.68
N ASP A 155 10.28 -28.52 10.75
CA ASP A 155 11.31 -27.51 10.93
C ASP A 155 10.59 -26.20 11.24
N ASP A 156 10.38 -25.97 12.54
CA ASP A 156 10.13 -24.69 13.19
C ASP A 156 11.30 -23.75 12.84
N ASN A 157 11.31 -23.23 11.62
CA ASN A 157 12.19 -22.16 11.25
C ASN A 157 11.50 -20.86 11.66
N ASP A 158 11.91 -20.36 12.82
CA ASP A 158 11.72 -18.98 13.30
C ASP A 158 12.30 -18.04 12.22
N GLU A 159 11.55 -17.83 11.13
CA GLU A 159 11.96 -17.01 10.00
C GLU A 159 11.93 -15.55 10.43
N GLU A 160 13.09 -15.09 10.90
CA GLU A 160 13.51 -13.70 10.91
C GLU A 160 13.11 -13.08 9.56
N SER A 161 11.99 -12.37 9.55
CA SER A 161 11.32 -11.92 8.34
C SER A 161 12.27 -11.04 7.55
N THR A 162 12.79 -11.57 6.44
CA THR A 162 13.78 -10.84 5.68
C THR A 162 13.14 -9.59 5.05
N PRO A 163 13.85 -8.47 4.90
CA PRO A 163 13.30 -7.26 4.26
C PRO A 163 12.82 -7.48 2.80
N HIS A 164 13.08 -8.65 2.23
CA HIS A 164 12.54 -9.06 0.93
C HIS A 164 11.04 -9.38 0.98
N ASP A 165 10.54 -10.05 2.03
CA ASP A 165 9.14 -10.48 2.11
C ASP A 165 8.18 -9.29 2.30
N GLN A 166 8.65 -8.23 2.96
CA GLN A 166 7.89 -6.99 3.15
C GLN A 166 7.57 -6.27 1.83
N VAL A 167 8.41 -6.42 0.80
CA VAL A 167 8.19 -5.80 -0.52
C VAL A 167 7.21 -6.63 -1.36
N ASP A 168 7.16 -7.95 -1.13
CA ASP A 168 6.33 -8.89 -1.88
C ASP A 168 4.84 -8.77 -1.54
N GLU A 169 4.49 -8.38 -0.31
CA GLU A 169 3.09 -8.11 0.06
C GLU A 169 2.50 -6.93 -0.75
N PHE A 170 3.36 -5.99 -1.14
CA PHE A 170 3.00 -4.88 -2.02
C PHE A 170 2.98 -5.28 -3.51
N GLU A 171 3.76 -6.28 -3.91
CA GLU A 171 3.97 -6.72 -5.30
C GLU A 171 2.76 -7.40 -5.94
N LYS A 172 1.81 -7.93 -5.14
CA LYS A 172 0.54 -8.49 -5.66
C LYS A 172 -0.33 -7.47 -6.41
N ASN A 173 -0.01 -6.17 -6.32
CA ASN A 173 -0.65 -5.08 -7.06
C ASN A 173 0.23 -4.55 -8.21
N SER A 174 0.58 -5.41 -9.17
CA SER A 174 1.19 -5.04 -10.46
C SER A 174 0.21 -4.26 -11.38
N PHE A 175 -0.46 -3.25 -10.83
CA PHE A 175 -1.27 -2.31 -11.58
C PHE A 175 -0.36 -1.46 -12.45
N ARG A 176 -0.73 -1.32 -13.74
CA ARG A 176 -0.10 -0.37 -14.67
C ARG A 176 -0.16 1.09 -14.16
N THR A 177 -0.97 1.36 -13.14
CA THR A 177 -1.17 2.64 -12.47
C THR A 177 -1.32 2.41 -10.94
N PRO A 178 -0.22 2.46 -10.18
CA PRO A 178 -0.25 2.27 -8.73
C PRO A 178 -1.18 3.28 -8.04
N LYS A 179 -2.11 2.81 -7.20
CA LYS A 179 -3.05 3.64 -6.43
C LYS A 179 -2.82 3.45 -4.94
N PHE A 180 -2.79 4.57 -4.22
CA PHE A 180 -2.64 4.63 -2.78
C PHE A 180 -3.82 5.36 -2.16
N TRP A 181 -4.42 4.78 -1.15
CA TRP A 181 -5.20 5.55 -0.18
C TRP A 181 -4.23 6.40 0.61
N LEU A 182 -4.64 7.63 0.93
CA LEU A 182 -3.84 8.59 1.65
C LEU A 182 -4.57 9.01 2.91
N LYS A 183 -3.85 9.05 4.02
CA LYS A 183 -4.21 9.72 5.27
C LYS A 183 -3.13 10.74 5.57
N TRP A 184 -3.51 11.90 6.06
CA TRP A 184 -2.54 12.90 6.51
C TRP A 184 -2.96 13.45 7.85
N GLN A 185 -1.97 13.81 8.65
CA GLN A 185 -2.14 14.40 9.97
C GLN A 185 -1.16 15.56 10.12
N GLY A 186 -1.65 16.74 10.51
CA GLY A 186 -0.80 17.92 10.60
C GLY A 186 -1.55 19.20 10.95
N GLN A 187 -0.89 20.34 10.72
CA GLN A 187 -1.42 21.66 11.04
C GLN A 187 -1.95 22.36 9.79
N VAL A 188 -3.05 23.09 9.96
CA VAL A 188 -3.58 24.02 8.96
C VAL A 188 -3.09 25.42 9.33
N THR A 189 -2.31 26.03 8.44
CA THR A 189 -1.65 27.33 8.67
C THR A 189 -2.37 28.51 8.03
N ALA A 190 -3.35 28.25 7.17
CA ALA A 190 -4.19 29.30 6.62
C ALA A 190 -5.12 29.89 7.69
N GLN A 191 -5.01 31.19 7.94
CA GLN A 191 -5.94 31.93 8.80
C GLN A 191 -7.34 31.94 8.17
N ALA A 192 -8.22 31.08 8.65
CA ALA A 192 -9.66 31.18 8.37
C ALA A 192 -10.28 32.25 9.28
N GLY A 193 -10.02 33.54 9.02
CA GLY A 193 -10.73 34.68 9.59
C GLY A 193 -10.47 35.00 11.08
N ASP A 194 -9.94 36.20 11.33
CA ASP A 194 -9.90 37.05 12.55
C ASP A 194 -9.81 36.49 13.99
N ASP A 195 -9.79 35.19 14.24
CA ASP A 195 -9.56 34.65 15.59
C ASP A 195 -8.73 33.36 15.54
N GLY A 196 -7.42 33.53 15.79
CA GLY A 196 -6.56 32.45 16.27
C GLY A 196 -6.06 31.47 15.21
N VAL A 197 -4.76 31.16 15.31
CA VAL A 197 -4.20 29.91 14.79
C VAL A 197 -5.09 28.77 15.28
N THR A 198 -5.64 27.95 14.39
CA THR A 198 -6.24 26.68 14.79
C THR A 198 -5.10 25.81 15.30
N ASP A 199 -4.87 25.86 16.61
CA ASP A 199 -3.87 25.08 17.36
C ASP A 199 -4.34 23.63 17.52
N GLY A 200 -4.84 23.06 16.41
CA GLY A 200 -5.45 21.75 16.35
C GLY A 200 -4.74 20.92 15.31
N LEU A 201 -4.37 19.70 15.70
CA LEU A 201 -3.91 18.69 14.76
C LEU A 201 -5.11 18.19 13.96
N VAL A 202 -5.04 18.30 12.64
CA VAL A 202 -6.09 17.89 11.71
C VAL A 202 -5.70 16.56 11.09
N THR A 203 -6.62 15.60 11.13
CA THR A 203 -6.46 14.32 10.42
C THR A 203 -7.49 14.21 9.31
N ASP A 204 -7.04 13.97 8.09
CA ASP A 204 -7.92 13.92 6.93
C ASP A 204 -7.42 12.91 5.88
N SER A 205 -8.15 12.77 4.77
CA SER A 205 -7.92 11.68 3.81
C SER A 205 -7.92 12.09 2.35
N GLY A 206 -7.42 11.19 1.51
CA GLY A 206 -7.36 11.34 0.06
C GLY A 206 -6.94 10.06 -0.64
N TYR A 207 -6.47 10.21 -1.87
CA TYR A 207 -5.79 9.13 -2.59
C TYR A 207 -4.84 9.69 -3.64
N LEU A 208 -3.83 8.91 -4.01
CA LEU A 208 -2.93 9.19 -5.12
C LEU A 208 -2.98 8.04 -6.13
N VAL A 209 -2.88 8.36 -7.42
CA VAL A 209 -2.76 7.41 -8.53
C VAL A 209 -1.60 7.84 -9.40
N PHE A 210 -0.53 7.03 -9.42
CA PHE A 210 0.60 7.25 -10.31
C PHE A 210 0.22 6.91 -11.75
N SER A 211 0.73 7.70 -12.69
CA SER A 211 0.48 7.52 -14.12
C SER A 211 1.22 6.31 -14.72
N GLY A 212 2.07 5.65 -13.94
CA GLY A 212 2.85 4.48 -14.35
C GLY A 212 3.79 3.99 -13.24
N ASN A 213 4.44 2.86 -13.51
CA ASN A 213 5.31 2.16 -12.55
C ASN A 213 6.65 2.87 -12.25
N THR A 214 6.93 3.98 -12.91
CA THR A 214 8.09 4.84 -12.59
C THR A 214 7.77 5.87 -11.50
N CYS A 215 6.48 6.03 -11.15
CA CYS A 215 6.02 7.00 -10.17
C CYS A 215 6.41 8.45 -10.48
N GLU A 216 6.69 8.81 -11.73
CA GLU A 216 7.15 10.17 -12.07
C GLU A 216 6.05 11.24 -11.96
N ARG A 217 4.78 10.84 -12.07
CA ARG A 217 3.63 11.74 -12.04
C ARG A 217 2.44 11.06 -11.37
N PHE A 218 1.64 11.82 -10.64
CA PHE A 218 0.40 11.34 -10.05
C PHE A 218 -0.75 12.33 -10.22
N ASN A 219 -1.96 11.78 -10.17
CA ASN A 219 -3.20 12.52 -9.91
C ASN A 219 -3.80 12.01 -8.61
N GLY A 220 -4.50 12.85 -7.88
CA GLY A 220 -5.11 12.44 -6.62
C GLY A 220 -6.16 13.41 -6.12
N THR A 221 -6.65 13.13 -4.93
CA THR A 221 -7.47 14.04 -4.16
C THR A 221 -6.95 14.21 -2.76
N LEU A 222 -7.27 15.35 -2.16
CA LEU A 222 -7.02 15.66 -0.76
C LEU A 222 -8.31 16.22 -0.17
N SER A 223 -8.62 15.84 1.06
CA SER A 223 -9.68 16.46 1.86
C SER A 223 -9.05 17.17 3.06
N CYS A 224 -9.71 18.21 3.54
CA CYS A 224 -9.35 18.96 4.73
C CYS A 224 -10.61 19.61 5.28
N SER A 225 -11.14 19.09 6.37
CA SER A 225 -12.36 19.55 7.04
C SER A 225 -12.27 21.02 7.45
N THR A 226 -11.15 21.44 8.05
CA THR A 226 -10.89 22.83 8.48
C THR A 226 -10.91 23.84 7.31
N LEU A 227 -10.56 23.40 6.10
CA LEU A 227 -10.54 24.25 4.91
C LEU A 227 -11.80 24.09 4.03
N ASP A 228 -12.80 23.32 4.48
CA ASP A 228 -13.98 22.93 3.70
C ASP A 228 -13.62 22.27 2.36
N TRP A 229 -12.54 21.48 2.35
CA TRP A 229 -12.06 20.76 1.19
C TRP A 229 -12.61 19.34 1.18
N HIS A 230 -13.44 19.05 0.19
CA HIS A 230 -13.95 17.71 -0.07
C HIS A 230 -13.39 17.15 -1.37
N ASN A 231 -12.45 16.21 -1.26
CA ASN A 231 -11.81 15.56 -2.41
C ASN A 231 -11.26 16.54 -3.47
N VAL A 232 -10.62 17.62 -3.04
CA VAL A 232 -10.03 18.60 -3.96
C VAL A 232 -8.92 17.95 -4.77
N LYS A 233 -8.88 18.26 -6.07
CA LYS A 233 -7.91 17.66 -6.99
C LYS A 233 -6.50 18.15 -6.68
N ILE A 234 -5.58 17.18 -6.59
CA ILE A 234 -4.14 17.42 -6.56
C ILE A 234 -3.45 16.68 -7.71
N THR A 235 -2.37 17.26 -8.22
CA THR A 235 -1.50 16.60 -9.20
C THR A 235 -0.06 16.80 -8.79
N GLY A 236 0.81 15.84 -9.02
CA GLY A 236 2.22 16.01 -8.70
C GLY A 236 3.15 15.42 -9.74
N PHE A 237 4.38 15.92 -9.72
CA PHE A 237 5.48 15.41 -10.54
C PHE A 237 6.74 15.30 -9.71
N LYS A 238 7.51 14.24 -9.97
CA LYS A 238 8.72 13.93 -9.23
C LYS A 238 9.81 14.91 -9.62
N MET A 239 10.34 15.62 -8.63
CA MET A 239 11.48 16.52 -8.78
C MET A 239 12.80 15.79 -8.60
N ARG A 240 12.84 14.86 -7.64
CA ARG A 240 14.06 14.16 -7.26
C ARG A 240 13.73 12.79 -6.71
N SER A 241 14.37 11.76 -7.25
CA SER A 241 14.43 10.45 -6.58
C SER A 241 15.40 10.55 -5.40
N LYS A 242 14.97 10.05 -4.24
CA LYS A 242 15.79 9.97 -3.03
C LYS A 242 15.75 8.53 -2.52
N PRO A 243 16.85 8.01 -1.94
CA PRO A 243 16.82 6.72 -1.25
C PRO A 243 15.94 6.81 0.00
N ALA A 244 15.59 5.65 0.57
CA ALA A 244 14.89 5.57 1.84
C ALA A 244 15.63 6.34 2.94
N ARG A 245 14.87 7.00 3.82
CA ARG A 245 15.37 7.73 4.99
C ARG A 245 14.51 7.40 6.19
N ASP A 246 15.15 7.08 7.29
CA ASP A 246 14.45 6.80 8.55
C ASP A 246 13.86 8.08 9.12
N PHE A 247 12.61 7.98 9.58
CA PHE A 247 11.90 9.06 10.24
C PHE A 247 10.96 8.46 11.28
N ALA A 248 11.08 8.88 12.54
CA ALA A 248 10.14 8.47 13.57
C ALA A 248 8.82 9.21 13.37
N VAL A 249 7.77 8.48 12.99
CA VAL A 249 6.41 9.01 12.90
C VAL A 249 5.59 8.43 14.04
N GLN A 250 4.93 9.29 14.80
CA GLN A 250 3.85 8.90 15.69
C GLN A 250 2.54 9.42 15.10
N TRP A 251 1.53 8.57 15.06
CA TRP A 251 0.19 8.94 14.64
C TRP A 251 -0.66 9.15 15.89
N THR A 252 -1.04 10.38 16.20
CA THR A 252 -1.79 10.67 17.42
C THR A 252 -3.28 10.47 17.21
N HIS A 253 -4.02 10.28 18.31
CA HIS A 253 -5.48 10.24 18.25
C HIS A 253 -6.05 11.54 17.67
N ASP A 254 -7.13 11.40 16.91
CA ASP A 254 -7.97 12.53 16.56
C ASP A 254 -8.46 13.10 17.90
N ALA A 255 -8.16 14.37 18.19
CA ALA A 255 -8.75 15.01 19.36
C ALA A 255 -10.26 14.94 19.17
N GLU A 256 -10.95 14.15 20.01
CA GLU A 256 -12.40 14.17 20.07
C GLU A 256 -12.82 15.61 20.44
N THR A 257 -13.26 16.36 19.43
CA THR A 257 -13.89 17.67 19.59
C THR A 257 -15.37 17.51 19.85
#